data_AF-A0A5Q4T548-F1
#
_entry.id   AF-A0A5Q4T548-F1
#
_cell.length_a   1.000
_cell.length_b   1.000
_cell.length_c   1.000
_cell.angle_alpha   90.00
_cell.angle_beta   90.00
_cell.angle_gamma   90.00
#
_symmetry.space_group_name_H-M   'P 1'
#
loop_
_entity.id
_entity.type
_entity.pdbx_description
1 polymer ?
#
loop_
_entity_poly.entity_id
_entity_poly.type
_entity_poly.pdbx_seq_one_letter_code
_entity_poly.pdbx_strand_id
1 'polypeptide(L)'
;MNTHRILGAPATGRRRWAASVAAAAAALLLTVTQASAASTAYLNRTQWITDSPESSAITSQVRSIYLADGTYVWALSTSDASNGAHVDGSLASRRIYLQAGTYTWYCTISAEMPYTGRYVSQCSLRNGGNAPAIMQSGSWLPPYSGNYTWGGYLAPQ
;
A
#
# COMPACT_ATOMS: atom_id res chain seq x y z
N MET A 1 43.54 -63.20 51.43
CA MET A 1 44.38 -61.99 51.47
C MET A 1 43.47 -60.86 51.92
N ASN A 2 43.50 -60.46 53.19
CA ASN A 2 44.37 -59.39 53.71
C ASN A 2 44.36 -58.19 52.73
N THR A 3 43.94 -56.97 53.08
CA THR A 3 44.26 -56.28 54.34
C THR A 3 43.56 -54.90 54.46
N HIS A 4 43.29 -54.48 55.71
CA HIS A 4 43.21 -53.11 56.28
C HIS A 4 41.97 -52.22 55.91
N ARG A 5 41.01 -51.84 56.79
CA ARG A 5 41.03 -51.20 58.15
C ARG A 5 41.70 -49.80 58.06
N ILE A 6 41.17 -48.62 58.43
CA ILE A 6 40.50 -48.12 59.65
C ILE A 6 40.00 -46.66 59.43
N LEU A 7 38.89 -46.33 60.11
CA LEU A 7 38.36 -45.06 60.65
C LEU A 7 38.91 -43.66 60.26
N GLY A 8 37.97 -42.71 60.13
CA GLY A 8 38.14 -41.27 60.39
C GLY A 8 36.78 -40.58 60.59
N ALA A 9 36.59 -39.93 61.74
CA ALA A 9 35.32 -39.47 62.31
C ALA A 9 34.84 -38.08 61.77
N PRO A 10 33.69 -37.53 62.25
CA PRO A 10 32.85 -36.57 61.54
C PRO A 10 33.23 -35.10 61.79
N ALA A 11 32.80 -34.19 60.90
CA ALA A 11 32.71 -32.78 61.22
C ALA A 11 31.51 -32.11 60.52
N THR A 12 30.69 -31.49 61.35
CA THR A 12 29.48 -30.73 61.10
C THR A 12 29.73 -29.45 60.29
N GLY A 13 28.89 -29.18 59.28
CA GLY A 13 29.04 -28.00 58.41
C GLY A 13 27.76 -27.53 57.73
N ARG A 14 26.91 -26.83 58.50
CA ARG A 14 26.05 -25.68 58.13
C ARG A 14 25.35 -25.62 56.75
N ARG A 15 24.01 -25.60 56.86
CA ARG A 15 23.02 -24.68 56.23
C ARG A 15 22.79 -24.77 54.71
N ARG A 16 21.53 -25.13 54.39
CA ARG A 16 20.54 -24.55 53.43
C ARG A 16 21.14 -23.86 52.20
N TRP A 17 20.68 -24.09 50.97
CA TRP A 17 19.41 -23.57 50.44
C TRP A 17 18.99 -24.38 49.21
N ALA A 18 17.69 -24.67 49.09
CA ALA A 18 17.08 -25.11 47.85
C ALA A 18 17.16 -23.98 46.83
N ALA A 19 17.77 -24.23 45.67
CA ALA A 19 17.67 -23.34 44.52
C ALA A 19 16.69 -23.97 43.53
N SER A 20 15.45 -23.50 43.61
CA SER A 20 14.43 -23.70 42.59
C SER A 20 14.96 -23.21 41.25
N VAL A 21 15.01 -24.07 40.24
CA VAL A 21 15.24 -23.62 38.86
C VAL A 21 13.93 -23.00 38.37
N ALA A 22 13.82 -21.69 38.48
CA ALA A 22 12.74 -20.94 37.87
C ALA A 22 12.90 -21.03 36.34
N ALA A 23 11.95 -21.69 35.69
CA ALA A 23 11.83 -21.68 34.23
C ALA A 23 11.53 -20.23 33.79
N ALA A 24 12.49 -19.61 33.11
CA ALA A 24 12.28 -18.31 32.48
C ALA A 24 11.36 -18.50 31.26
N ALA A 25 10.07 -18.22 31.43
CA ALA A 25 9.17 -18.01 30.30
C ALA A 25 9.53 -16.67 29.65
N ALA A 26 10.29 -16.70 28.56
CA ALA A 26 10.50 -15.54 27.72
C ALA A 26 9.20 -15.23 26.98
N ALA A 27 8.40 -14.30 27.52
CA ALA A 27 7.29 -13.70 26.80
C ALA A 27 7.86 -12.87 25.64
N LEU A 28 7.86 -13.45 24.44
CA LEU A 28 8.09 -12.71 23.20
C LEU A 28 6.95 -11.70 23.05
N LEU A 29 7.21 -10.46 23.47
CA LEU A 29 6.42 -9.31 23.06
C LEU A 29 6.61 -9.17 21.55
N LEU A 30 5.70 -9.78 20.78
CA LEU A 30 5.42 -9.38 19.41
C LEU A 30 4.91 -7.95 19.49
N THR A 31 5.83 -6.98 19.48
CA THR A 31 5.48 -5.63 19.08
C THR A 31 4.97 -5.75 17.66
N VAL A 32 3.65 -5.83 17.52
CA VAL A 32 2.99 -5.55 16.25
C VAL A 32 3.35 -4.10 15.98
N THR A 33 4.45 -3.87 15.27
CA THR A 33 4.73 -2.58 14.67
C THR A 33 3.55 -2.36 13.74
N GLN A 34 2.60 -1.54 14.19
CA GLN A 34 1.51 -1.08 13.35
C GLN A 34 2.20 -0.42 12.16
N ALA A 35 2.10 -1.05 10.98
CA ALA A 35 2.70 -0.54 9.78
C ALA A 35 2.05 0.82 9.52
N SER A 36 2.78 1.90 9.81
CA SER A 36 2.36 3.24 9.44
C SER A 36 2.24 3.29 7.93
N ALA A 37 1.26 4.03 7.43
CA ALA A 37 1.02 4.21 6.01
C ALA A 37 2.27 4.88 5.39
N ALA A 38 3.17 4.07 4.83
CA ALA A 38 4.58 4.45 4.76
C ALA A 38 5.02 5.24 3.52
N SER A 39 4.19 5.34 2.48
CA SER A 39 4.53 6.12 1.28
C SER A 39 3.33 6.35 0.39
N THR A 40 3.41 7.38 -0.45
CA THR A 40 2.47 7.59 -1.53
C THR A 40 2.54 6.41 -2.51
N ALA A 41 1.39 5.79 -2.76
CA ALA A 41 1.26 4.73 -3.75
C ALA A 41 0.76 5.28 -5.09
N TYR A 42 1.26 4.75 -6.20
CA TYR A 42 0.90 5.18 -7.55
C TYR A 42 0.35 4.01 -8.38
N LEU A 43 -0.63 4.28 -9.22
CA LEU A 43 -1.05 3.41 -10.32
C LEU A 43 -1.02 4.26 -11.57
N ASN A 44 0.12 4.24 -12.26
CA ASN A 44 0.39 5.07 -13.42
C ASN A 44 0.78 4.20 -14.62
N ARG A 45 0.37 4.66 -15.81
CA ARG A 45 0.75 4.07 -17.09
C ARG A 45 1.16 5.17 -18.04
N THR A 46 2.30 4.98 -18.69
CA THR A 46 2.72 5.82 -19.81
C THR A 46 2.27 5.17 -21.12
N GLN A 47 1.61 5.93 -21.98
CA GLN A 47 1.25 5.47 -23.32
C GLN A 47 1.11 6.62 -24.31
N TRP A 48 1.14 6.28 -25.59
CA TRP A 48 0.80 7.22 -26.66
C TRP A 48 -0.69 7.58 -26.60
N ILE A 49 -1.00 8.87 -26.59
CA ILE A 49 -2.34 9.46 -26.58
C ILE A 49 -2.43 10.44 -27.75
N THR A 50 -3.53 10.39 -28.50
CA THR A 50 -3.82 11.35 -29.58
C THR A 50 -4.47 12.60 -28.99
N ASP A 51 -4.17 13.78 -29.51
CA ASP A 51 -4.89 15.04 -29.19
C ASP A 51 -6.28 15.13 -29.81
N SER A 52 -6.64 14.18 -30.69
CA SER A 52 -7.98 14.04 -31.25
C SER A 52 -8.52 12.62 -31.01
N PRO A 53 -9.05 12.33 -29.80
CA PRO A 53 -9.70 11.06 -29.53
C PRO A 53 -11.01 10.89 -30.33
N GLU A 54 -11.01 9.98 -31.30
CA GLU A 54 -12.16 9.71 -32.19
C GLU A 54 -12.94 8.43 -31.84
N SER A 55 -12.47 7.65 -30.85
CA SER A 55 -13.09 6.38 -30.47
C SER A 55 -13.14 6.17 -28.97
N SER A 56 -14.11 5.39 -28.51
CA SER A 56 -14.26 4.97 -27.11
C SER A 56 -13.19 3.99 -26.64
N ALA A 57 -12.04 3.87 -27.32
CA ALA A 57 -10.98 2.94 -26.95
C ALA A 57 -10.59 3.14 -25.48
N ILE A 58 -10.97 2.15 -24.65
CA ILE A 58 -10.72 2.17 -23.21
C ILE A 58 -9.36 1.52 -22.99
N THR A 59 -8.44 2.25 -22.38
CA THR A 59 -7.25 1.63 -21.80
C THR A 59 -7.44 1.49 -20.32
N SER A 60 -7.10 0.31 -19.79
CA SER A 60 -7.18 0.02 -18.36
C SER A 60 -5.81 -0.33 -17.77
N GLN A 61 -5.70 -0.13 -16.46
CA GLN A 61 -4.59 -0.60 -15.63
C GLN A 61 -5.11 -1.05 -14.27
N VAL A 62 -4.46 -2.07 -13.70
CA VAL A 62 -4.88 -2.67 -12.44
C VAL A 62 -3.65 -3.07 -11.61
N ARG A 63 -3.74 -2.91 -10.29
CA ARG A 63 -2.78 -3.48 -9.34
C ARG A 63 -3.46 -3.90 -8.05
N SER A 64 -2.86 -4.87 -7.37
CA SER A 64 -3.17 -5.14 -5.96
C SER A 64 -2.24 -4.31 -5.07
N ILE A 65 -2.76 -3.79 -3.96
CA ILE A 65 -1.99 -3.03 -2.99
C ILE A 65 -2.51 -3.29 -1.58
N TYR A 66 -1.60 -3.50 -0.63
CA TYR A 66 -1.95 -3.47 0.79
C TYR A 66 -1.91 -2.02 1.29
N LEU A 67 -2.98 -1.58 1.93
CA LEU A 67 -3.09 -0.27 2.57
C LEU A 67 -3.25 -0.46 4.07
N ALA A 68 -2.58 0.39 4.84
CA ALA A 68 -2.79 0.47 6.28
C ALA A 68 -4.11 1.21 6.57
N ASP A 69 -4.63 1.03 7.78
CA ASP A 69 -5.78 1.79 8.26
C ASP A 69 -5.45 3.28 8.30
N GLY A 70 -6.29 4.13 7.70
CA GLY A 70 -6.08 5.57 7.76
C GLY A 70 -6.81 6.39 6.71
N THR A 71 -6.57 7.70 6.75
CA THR A 71 -7.07 8.65 5.75
C THR A 71 -6.02 8.86 4.67
N TYR A 72 -6.46 8.83 3.42
CA TYR A 72 -5.63 9.05 2.25
C TYR A 72 -6.17 10.23 1.44
N VAL A 73 -5.27 11.00 0.84
CA VAL A 73 -5.57 11.81 -0.32
C VAL A 73 -5.46 10.91 -1.54
N TRP A 74 -6.58 10.73 -2.22
CA TRP A 74 -6.64 10.05 -3.50
C TRP A 74 -6.83 11.11 -4.58
N ALA A 75 -6.01 11.08 -5.63
CA ALA A 75 -6.18 11.95 -6.77
C ALA A 75 -5.86 11.24 -8.09
N LEU A 76 -6.51 11.70 -9.16
CA LEU A 76 -6.11 11.38 -10.53
C LEU A 76 -4.97 12.31 -10.94
N SER A 77 -4.07 11.82 -11.79
CA SER A 77 -2.94 12.61 -12.29
C SER A 77 -2.67 12.32 -13.76
N THR A 78 -2.43 13.37 -14.55
CA THR A 78 -1.89 13.26 -15.91
C THR A 78 -0.67 14.17 -16.09
N SER A 79 0.35 13.65 -16.75
CA SER A 79 1.56 14.40 -17.07
C SER A 79 2.07 14.03 -18.45
N ASP A 80 2.62 15.00 -19.17
CA ASP A 80 3.41 14.75 -20.37
C ASP A 80 4.72 14.06 -19.95
N ALA A 81 4.97 12.86 -20.48
CA ALA A 81 6.17 12.09 -20.16
C ALA A 81 7.46 12.76 -20.67
N SER A 82 7.35 13.64 -21.67
CA SER A 82 8.48 14.30 -22.33
C SER A 82 8.97 15.51 -21.53
N ASN A 83 8.03 16.28 -20.97
CA ASN A 83 8.33 17.55 -20.29
C ASN A 83 8.00 17.52 -18.80
N GLY A 84 7.39 16.45 -18.29
CA GLY A 84 6.92 16.35 -16.89
C GLY A 84 5.79 17.33 -16.55
N ALA A 85 5.28 18.08 -17.53
CA ALA A 85 4.25 19.07 -17.32
C ALA A 85 2.94 18.39 -16.97
N HIS A 86 2.34 18.80 -15.85
CA HIS A 86 0.98 18.43 -15.51
C HIS A 86 0.02 19.02 -16.55
N VAL A 87 -0.82 18.17 -17.13
CA VAL A 87 -1.74 18.54 -18.22
C VAL A 87 -3.16 18.73 -17.68
N ASP A 88 -3.25 18.97 -16.36
CA ASP A 88 -4.46 18.82 -15.57
C ASP A 88 -5.49 19.92 -15.88
N GLY A 89 -6.54 19.57 -16.63
CA GLY A 89 -7.77 20.34 -16.72
C GLY A 89 -8.87 19.71 -15.86
N SER A 90 -8.87 19.91 -14.54
CA SER A 90 -9.89 19.42 -13.58
C SER A 90 -9.88 17.92 -13.24
N LEU A 91 -8.73 17.36 -12.92
CA LEU A 91 -8.68 16.00 -12.36
C LEU A 91 -9.19 15.96 -10.91
N ALA A 92 -9.95 14.90 -10.58
CA ALA A 92 -10.58 14.75 -9.28
C ALA A 92 -9.57 14.42 -8.16
N SER A 93 -9.82 14.99 -6.99
CA SER A 93 -9.11 14.72 -5.74
C SER A 93 -10.12 14.63 -4.59
N ARG A 94 -9.90 13.70 -3.67
CA ARG A 94 -10.70 13.59 -2.43
C ARG A 94 -9.91 12.95 -1.31
N ARG A 95 -10.32 13.29 -0.08
CA ARG A 95 -9.93 12.52 1.11
C ARG A 95 -10.84 11.29 1.24
N ILE A 96 -10.26 10.18 1.66
CA ILE A 96 -10.99 8.93 1.89
C ILE A 96 -10.35 8.17 3.06
N TYR A 97 -11.18 7.70 3.99
CA TYR A 97 -10.76 6.75 4.99
C TYR A 97 -10.84 5.32 4.43
N LEU A 98 -9.77 4.55 4.60
CA LEU A 98 -9.66 3.17 4.16
C LEU A 98 -9.21 2.31 5.34
N GLN A 99 -9.89 1.19 5.53
CA GLN A 99 -9.48 0.19 6.52
C GLN A 99 -8.21 -0.53 6.05
N ALA A 100 -7.46 -1.08 7.00
CA ALA A 100 -6.32 -1.92 6.67
C ALA A 100 -6.76 -3.13 5.81
N GLY A 101 -6.05 -3.39 4.71
CA GLY A 101 -6.33 -4.56 3.87
C GLY A 101 -5.74 -4.50 2.46
N THR A 102 -5.96 -5.57 1.70
CA THR A 102 -5.55 -5.66 0.30
C THR A 102 -6.65 -5.16 -0.62
N TYR A 103 -6.33 -4.15 -1.41
CA TYR A 103 -7.22 -3.54 -2.38
C TYR A 103 -6.80 -3.89 -3.81
N THR A 104 -7.77 -4.18 -4.66
CA THR A 104 -7.64 -4.09 -6.11
C THR A 104 -7.90 -2.64 -6.51
N TRP A 105 -6.87 -1.98 -7.03
CA TRP A 105 -6.95 -0.64 -7.58
C TRP A 105 -6.97 -0.72 -9.10
N TYR A 106 -7.98 -0.12 -9.70
CA TYR A 106 -8.24 -0.13 -11.13
C TYR A 106 -8.40 1.30 -11.63
N CYS A 107 -7.82 1.62 -12.79
CA CYS A 107 -8.00 2.90 -13.47
C CYS A 107 -8.23 2.69 -14.97
N THR A 108 -9.08 3.53 -15.55
CA THR A 108 -9.36 3.58 -16.99
C THR A 108 -9.16 4.98 -17.53
N ILE A 109 -8.81 5.05 -18.80
CA ILE A 109 -8.91 6.24 -19.63
C ILE A 109 -9.67 5.91 -20.91
N SER A 110 -10.56 6.80 -21.33
CA SER A 110 -11.33 6.68 -22.58
C SER A 110 -11.59 8.07 -23.17
N ALA A 111 -11.92 8.13 -24.45
CA ALA A 111 -12.46 9.37 -25.03
C ALA A 111 -13.75 9.79 -24.31
N GLU A 112 -13.90 11.10 -24.09
CA GLU A 112 -15.14 11.69 -23.58
C GLU A 112 -16.24 11.59 -24.64
N MET A 113 -17.46 11.28 -24.21
CA MET A 113 -18.64 11.20 -25.08
C MET A 113 -19.64 12.30 -24.70
N PRO A 114 -20.18 13.08 -25.66
CA PRO A 114 -19.82 13.09 -27.10
C PRO A 114 -18.36 13.53 -27.31
N TYR A 115 -17.73 13.16 -28.43
CA TYR A 115 -16.31 13.45 -28.69
C TYR A 115 -16.01 14.95 -28.64
N THR A 116 -15.47 15.40 -27.51
CA THR A 116 -15.08 16.81 -27.28
C THR A 116 -13.59 17.04 -27.48
N GLY A 117 -12.86 16.04 -28.00
CA GLY A 117 -11.39 16.01 -28.02
C GLY A 117 -10.77 15.68 -26.66
N ARG A 118 -11.58 15.43 -25.62
CA ARG A 118 -11.11 15.17 -24.25
C ARG A 118 -11.01 13.67 -23.96
N TYR A 119 -10.18 13.35 -22.98
CA TYR A 119 -10.16 12.06 -22.31
C TYR A 119 -10.79 12.15 -20.94
N VAL A 120 -11.51 11.12 -20.55
CA VAL A 120 -12.02 10.92 -19.20
C VAL A 120 -11.20 9.81 -18.53
N SER A 121 -10.71 10.10 -17.33
CA SER A 121 -10.05 9.11 -16.48
C SER A 121 -10.92 8.78 -15.27
N GLN A 122 -11.02 7.51 -14.91
CA GLN A 122 -11.77 7.05 -13.74
C GLN A 122 -10.97 5.98 -13.01
N CYS A 123 -11.02 5.99 -11.67
CA CYS A 123 -10.39 4.95 -10.86
C CYS A 123 -11.33 4.41 -9.78
N SER A 124 -11.13 3.15 -9.42
CA SER A 124 -11.85 2.46 -8.33
C SER A 124 -10.90 1.64 -7.46
N LEU A 125 -11.25 1.52 -6.18
CA LEU A 125 -10.56 0.73 -5.16
C LEU A 125 -11.56 -0.24 -4.55
N ARG A 126 -11.24 -1.54 -4.54
CA ARG A 126 -12.11 -2.60 -3.99
C ARG A 126 -11.32 -3.51 -3.06
N ASN A 127 -11.87 -3.83 -1.89
CA ASN A 127 -11.30 -4.81 -0.96
C ASN A 127 -12.31 -5.91 -0.64
N GLY A 128 -11.94 -7.17 -0.87
CA GLY A 128 -12.50 -8.34 -0.17
C GLY A 128 -14.01 -8.54 -0.18
N GLY A 129 -14.75 -7.99 -1.15
CA GLY A 129 -16.22 -8.10 -1.23
C GLY A 129 -16.99 -6.84 -0.84
N ASN A 130 -16.33 -5.80 -0.32
CA ASN A 130 -16.94 -4.49 -0.09
C ASN A 130 -17.28 -3.79 -1.41
N ALA A 131 -18.23 -2.85 -1.33
CA ALA A 131 -18.52 -1.94 -2.43
C ALA A 131 -17.25 -1.15 -2.82
N PRO A 132 -16.99 -0.95 -4.12
CA PRO A 132 -15.81 -0.22 -4.54
C PRO A 132 -15.91 1.25 -4.12
N ALA A 133 -14.83 1.80 -3.58
CA ALA A 133 -14.63 3.24 -3.51
C ALA A 133 -14.32 3.75 -4.92
N ILE A 134 -15.02 4.79 -5.37
CA ILE A 134 -14.88 5.35 -6.71
C ILE A 134 -14.34 6.78 -6.62
N MET A 135 -13.32 7.07 -7.42
CA MET A 135 -12.88 8.42 -7.70
C MET A 135 -13.78 9.03 -8.77
N GLN A 136 -14.25 10.26 -8.55
CA GLN A 136 -14.98 11.00 -9.59
C GLN A 136 -14.11 11.09 -10.84
N SER A 137 -14.73 10.95 -12.00
CA SER A 137 -14.00 11.02 -13.25
C SER A 137 -13.41 12.41 -13.46
N GLY A 138 -12.16 12.48 -13.93
CA GLY A 138 -11.53 13.73 -14.37
C GLY A 138 -11.42 13.74 -15.88
N SER A 139 -11.90 14.81 -16.52
CA SER A 139 -11.65 15.06 -17.94
C SER A 139 -10.32 15.79 -18.14
N TRP A 140 -9.68 15.63 -19.30
CA TRP A 140 -8.50 16.42 -19.65
C TRP A 140 -8.32 16.46 -21.18
N LEU A 141 -7.63 17.50 -21.68
CA LEU A 141 -7.36 17.71 -23.09
C LEU A 141 -5.84 17.63 -23.34
N PRO A 142 -5.33 16.69 -24.15
CA PRO A 142 -3.92 16.68 -24.51
C PRO A 142 -3.63 17.88 -25.43
N PRO A 143 -2.57 18.68 -25.18
CA PRO A 143 -2.20 19.79 -26.06
C PRO A 143 -1.66 19.35 -27.43
N TYR A 144 -1.16 18.11 -27.53
CA TYR A 144 -0.65 17.48 -28.74
C TYR A 144 -0.64 15.95 -28.59
N SER A 145 -0.63 15.22 -29.71
CA SER A 145 -0.38 13.78 -29.70
C SER A 145 1.01 13.46 -29.14
N GLY A 146 1.11 12.50 -28.21
CA GLY A 146 2.38 12.21 -27.53
C GLY A 146 2.31 11.12 -26.46
N ASN A 147 3.41 10.90 -25.76
CA ASN A 147 3.46 9.98 -24.61
C ASN A 147 3.02 10.71 -23.34
N TYR A 148 1.94 10.22 -22.74
CA TYR A 148 1.42 10.77 -21.48
C TYR A 148 1.41 9.69 -20.41
N THR A 149 1.76 10.09 -19.19
CA THR A 149 1.60 9.29 -17.98
C THR A 149 0.28 9.66 -17.32
N TRP A 150 -0.61 8.70 -17.18
CA TRP A 150 -1.93 8.87 -16.57
C TRP A 150 -2.18 7.82 -15.51
N GLY A 151 -3.04 8.14 -14.55
CA GLY A 151 -3.32 7.26 -13.43
C GLY A 151 -3.81 8.00 -12.21
N GLY A 152 -3.33 7.58 -11.05
CA GLY A 152 -3.58 8.27 -9.80
C GLY A 152 -2.63 7.88 -8.70
N TYR A 153 -2.74 8.60 -7.58
CA TYR A 153 -1.95 8.36 -6.38
C TYR A 153 -2.83 8.30 -5.13
N LEU A 154 -2.37 7.51 -4.14
CA LEU A 154 -2.90 7.45 -2.79
C LEU A 154 -1.79 7.90 -1.84
N ALA A 155 -1.92 9.09 -1.26
CA ALA A 155 -0.99 9.64 -0.31
C ALA A 155 -1.58 9.56 1.11
N PRO A 156 -0.90 8.93 2.07
CA PRO A 156 -1.28 9.00 3.49
C PRO A 156 -1.39 10.46 3.99
N GLN A 157 -2.27 10.70 4.96
CA GLN A 157 -2.42 11.99 5.66
C GLN A 157 -2.02 11.88 7.12
#